data_AF-A0A661ADL4-F1
#
_entry.id   AF-A0A661ADL4-F1
#
_cell.length_a   1.000
_cell.length_b   1.000
_cell.length_c   1.000
_cell.angle_alpha   90.00
_cell.angle_beta   90.00
_cell.angle_gamma   90.00
#
_symmetry.space_group_name_H-M   'P 1'
#
loop_
_entity.id
_entity.type
_entity.pdbx_description
1 polymer ?
#
loop_
_entity_poly.entity_id
_entity_poly.type
_entity_poly.pdbx_seq_one_letter_code
_entity_poly.pdbx_strand_id
1 'polypeptide(L)' 'HPSMGGEDFSYYLEHVKGAFAFLGIRNEEKGIVYPLHSPRFKVDEEVLLPGAVLLTRLVRRYEDKKA' A
#
# COMPACT_ATOMS: atom_id res chain seq x y z
N HIS A 1 -7.99 -10.67 -4.23
CA HIS A 1 -7.69 -11.02 -5.63
C HIS A 1 -6.22 -10.74 -5.91
N PRO A 2 -5.47 -11.64 -6.56
CA PRO A 2 -4.11 -11.37 -7.02
C PRO A 2 -4.10 -10.37 -8.20
N SER A 3 -2.99 -9.68 -8.39
CA SER A 3 -2.76 -8.76 -9.53
C SER A 3 -1.81 -9.39 -10.54
N MET A 4 -2.02 -9.11 -11.83
CA MET A 4 -1.10 -9.47 -12.92
C MET A 4 -0.14 -8.33 -13.29
N GLY A 5 -0.17 -7.21 -12.56
CA GLY A 5 0.76 -6.10 -12.77
C GLY A 5 2.18 -6.46 -12.32
N GLY A 6 3.18 -5.99 -13.06
CA GLY A 6 4.58 -6.13 -12.66
C GLY A 6 4.95 -5.11 -11.58
N GLU A 7 5.63 -5.57 -10.53
CA GLU A 7 6.12 -4.77 -9.40
C GLU A 7 7.53 -5.23 -9.02
N ASP A 8 8.49 -4.30 -9.00
CA ASP A 8 9.89 -4.63 -8.77
C ASP A 8 10.18 -4.97 -7.30
N PHE A 9 9.23 -4.68 -6.40
CA PHE A 9 9.30 -5.11 -5.00
C PHE A 9 9.47 -6.63 -4.85
N SER A 10 9.03 -7.40 -5.86
CA SER A 10 9.21 -8.86 -5.93
C SER A 10 10.68 -9.29 -5.80
N TYR A 11 11.64 -8.53 -6.33
CA TYR A 11 13.07 -8.83 -6.21
C TYR A 11 13.57 -8.81 -4.76
N TYR A 12 13.04 -7.94 -3.90
CA TYR A 12 13.39 -7.97 -2.47
C TYR A 12 12.85 -9.23 -1.79
N LEU A 13 11.65 -9.66 -2.16
CA LEU A 13 10.99 -10.84 -1.58
C LEU A 13 11.66 -12.17 -1.97
N GLU A 14 12.49 -12.18 -3.01
CA GLU A 14 13.37 -13.32 -3.33
C GLU A 14 14.49 -13.52 -2.30
N HIS A 15 14.91 -12.46 -1.61
CA HIS A 15 16.10 -12.47 -0.75
C HIS A 15 15.77 -12.42 0.74
N VAL A 16 14.65 -11.80 1.12
CA VAL A 16 14.24 -11.64 2.53
C VAL A 16 12.75 -11.90 2.70
N LYS A 17 12.38 -12.44 3.87
CA LYS A 17 10.96 -12.57 4.24
C LYS A 17 10.36 -11.17 4.33
N GLY A 18 9.39 -10.89 3.48
CA GLY A 18 8.65 -9.64 3.46
C GLY A 18 7.20 -9.83 3.05
N ALA A 19 6.47 -8.72 2.98
CA ALA A 19 5.08 -8.68 2.55
C ALA A 19 4.83 -7.41 1.75
N PHE A 20 3.96 -7.51 0.75
CA PHE A 20 3.44 -6.40 -0.03
C PHE A 20 1.92 -6.31 0.18
N ALA A 21 1.39 -5.10 0.29
CA ALA A 21 -0.03 -4.87 0.50
C ALA A 21 -0.51 -3.65 -0.26
N PHE A 22 -1.76 -3.69 -0.73
CA PHE A 22 -2.42 -2.55 -1.35
C PHE A 22 -3.12 -1.70 -0.28
N LEU A 23 -2.87 -0.38 -0.31
CA LEU A 23 -3.65 0.61 0.42
C LEU A 23 -4.80 1.08 -0.48
N GLY A 24 -6.04 0.90 -0.03
CA GLY A 24 -7.21 1.35 -0.79
C GLY A 24 -7.32 2.86 -0.83
N ILE A 25 -7.39 3.44 -2.03
CA ILE A 25 -7.49 4.90 -2.26
C ILE A 25 -8.76 5.30 -3.03
N ARG A 26 -9.60 4.33 -3.40
CA ARG A 26 -10.84 4.57 -4.17
C ARG A 26 -11.85 5.27 -3.27
N ASN A 27 -12.40 6.37 -3.75
CA ASN A 27 -13.48 7.11 -3.08
C ASN A 27 -14.53 7.53 -4.12
N GLU A 28 -15.71 6.91 -4.07
CA GLU A 28 -16.78 7.15 -5.04
C GLU A 28 -17.46 8.52 -4.82
N GLU A 29 -17.58 8.96 -3.56
CA GLU A 29 -18.18 10.25 -3.19
C GLU A 29 -17.36 11.43 -3.74
N LYS A 30 -16.03 11.29 -3.75
CA LYS A 30 -15.08 12.29 -4.31
C LYS A 30 -14.78 12.08 -5.81
N GLY A 31 -15.39 11.08 -6.45
CA GLY A 31 -15.11 10.72 -7.85
C GLY A 31 -13.70 10.19 -8.11
N ILE A 32 -13.00 9.71 -7.07
CA ILE A 32 -11.66 9.13 -7.13
C ILE A 32 -11.79 7.64 -7.44
N VAL A 33 -12.05 7.34 -8.72
CA VAL A 33 -12.42 5.98 -9.18
C VAL A 33 -11.57 5.46 -10.33
N TYR A 34 -10.71 6.31 -10.90
CA TYR A 34 -9.87 5.96 -12.04
C TYR A 34 -8.62 5.19 -11.59
N PRO A 35 -8.19 4.17 -12.35
CA PRO A 35 -7.06 3.33 -11.98
C PRO A 35 -5.71 4.03 -12.15
N LEU A 36 -4.66 3.44 -11.58
CA LEU A 36 -3.27 3.80 -11.87
C LEU A 36 -3.02 3.78 -13.40
N HIS A 37 -2.15 4.67 -13.88
CA HIS A 37 -1.87 4.95 -15.31
C HIS A 37 -2.98 5.63 -16.12
N SER A 38 -4.13 5.96 -15.53
CA SER A 38 -5.11 6.84 -16.19
C SER A 38 -4.68 8.32 -16.11
N PRO A 39 -4.90 9.15 -17.15
CA PRO A 39 -4.69 10.61 -17.06
C PRO A 39 -5.67 11.30 -16.09
N ARG A 40 -6.71 10.60 -15.64
CA ARG A 40 -7.67 11.09 -14.63
C ARG A 40 -7.39 10.54 -13.24
N PHE A 41 -6.28 9.83 -13.05
CA PHE A 41 -5.90 9.28 -11.77
C PHE A 41 -5.80 10.39 -10.71
N LYS A 42 -6.36 10.10 -9.53
CA LYS A 42 -6.28 10.92 -8.33
C LYS A 42 -6.14 9.99 -7.13
N VAL A 43 -5.65 10.53 -6.02
CA VAL A 43 -5.53 9.82 -4.73
C VAL A 43 -6.45 10.49 -3.72
N ASP A 44 -7.12 9.70 -2.89
CA ASP A 44 -7.81 10.24 -1.71
C ASP A 44 -6.77 10.51 -0.62
N GLU A 45 -6.39 11.78 -0.43
CA GLU A 45 -5.32 12.17 0.50
C GLU A 45 -5.66 11.86 1.97
N GLU A 46 -6.93 11.64 2.31
CA GLU A 46 -7.35 11.22 3.65
C GLU A 46 -6.78 9.86 4.06
N VAL A 47 -6.34 9.03 3.10
CA VAL A 47 -5.72 7.72 3.38
C VAL A 47 -4.23 7.80 3.70
N LEU A 48 -3.58 8.95 3.45
CA LEU A 48 -2.14 9.11 3.65
C LEU A 48 -1.75 8.95 5.12
N LEU A 49 -2.48 9.60 6.03
CA LEU A 49 -2.22 9.49 7.46
C LEU A 49 -2.50 8.07 7.99
N PRO A 50 -3.65 7.43 7.71
CA PRO A 50 -3.87 6.02 8.02
C PRO A 50 -2.78 5.09 7.46
N GLY A 51 -2.30 5.32 6.23
CA GLY A 51 -1.23 4.57 5.60
C GLY A 51 0.11 4.70 6.34
N ALA A 52 0.48 5.92 6.74
CA ALA A 52 1.66 6.15 7.56
C ALA A 52 1.55 5.47 8.93
N VAL A 53 0.39 5.59 9.60
CA VAL A 53 0.12 4.94 10.88
C VAL A 53 0.21 3.41 10.77
N LEU A 54 -0.28 2.83 9.66
CA LEU A 54 -0.16 1.40 9.40
C LEU A 54 1.32 0.97 9.38
N LEU A 55 2.16 1.64 8.59
CA LEU A 55 3.58 1.32 8.51
C LEU A 55 4.29 1.51 9.85
N THR A 56 4.02 2.61 10.57
CA THR A 56 4.59 2.84 11.91
C THR A 56 4.19 1.75 12.90
N ARG A 57 2.92 1.34 12.91
CA ARG A 57 2.44 0.27 13.80
C ARG A 57 3.05 -1.08 13.44
N LEU A 58 3.26 -1.36 12.16
CA LEU A 58 3.92 -2.59 11.71
C LEU A 58 5.36 -2.66 12.22
N VAL A 59 6.12 -1.57 12.10
CA VAL A 59 7.49 -1.49 12.63
C VAL A 59 7.49 -1.67 14.15
N ARG A 60 6.65 -0.92 14.88
CA ARG A 60 6.57 -1.05 16.35
C ARG A 60 6.25 -2.47 16.80
N ARG A 61 5.24 -3.09 16.19
CA ARG A 61 4.86 -4.47 16.51
C ARG A 61 5.97 -5.47 16.19
N TYR A 62 6.76 -5.23 15.15
CA TYR A 62 7.88 -6.08 14.80
C TYR A 62 9.02 -5.98 15.84
N GLU A 63 9.35 -4.77 16.28
CA GLU A 63 10.32 -4.53 17.35
C GLU A 63 9.84 -5.14 18.69
N ASP A 64 8.56 -4.96 19.05
CA ASP A 64 7.97 -5.55 20.27
C ASP A 64 8.03 -7.09 20.29
N LYS A 65 8.03 -7.73 19.11
CA LYS A 65 8.15 -9.20 18.99
C LYS A 65 9.60 -9.70 19.01
N LYS A 66 10.57 -8.80 18.80
CA LYS A 66 12.00 -9.13 18.83
C LYS A 66 12.60 -9.02 20.22
N ALA A 67 12.06 -8.13 21.06
CA ALA A 67 12.38 -8.02 22.48
C ALA A 67 11.90 -9.26 23.25
#